data_AF-A0A957IY37-F1
#
_entry.id   AF-A0A957IY37-F1
#
_cell.length_a   1.000
_cell.length_b   1.000
_cell.length_c   1.000
_cell.angle_alpha   90.00
_cell.angle_beta   90.00
_cell.angle_gamma   90.00
#
_symmetry.space_group_name_H-M   'P 1'
#
loop_
_entity.id
_entity.type
_entity.pdbx_description
1 polymer ?
#
loop_
_entity_poly.entity_id
_entity_poly.type
_entity_poly.pdbx_seq_one_letter_code
_entity_poly.pdbx_strand_id
1 'polypeptide(L)'
;MRVIQLVDEAALAAWLAARGIDVDAWGRGGAKTAADLWQEVRRGECVLLETAVAPGCLRRVQLVEVIIRRGERVLLELAQELADGRRRERLIPPSEKMQPGEDTAVAAMRGLWEELHLAAADVTLLDAGAAPRRRRLDSPSYPGLPTEYL
;
A
#
# COMPACT_ATOMS: atom_id res chain seq x y z
N MET A 1 -16.76 10.44 -2.97
CA MET A 1 -16.21 9.26 -2.30
C MET A 1 -16.17 9.57 -0.82
N ARG A 2 -16.58 8.64 0.04
CA ARG A 2 -16.66 8.87 1.49
C ARG A 2 -15.76 7.88 2.21
N VAL A 3 -14.89 8.35 3.11
CA VAL A 3 -14.13 7.46 3.99
C VAL A 3 -15.11 6.78 4.93
N ILE A 4 -15.06 5.45 4.99
CA ILE A 4 -15.90 4.66 5.87
C ILE A 4 -15.13 4.37 7.16
N GLN A 5 -15.84 4.41 8.29
CA GLN A 5 -15.34 4.03 9.59
C GLN A 5 -16.03 2.72 9.98
N LEU A 6 -15.24 1.68 10.18
CA LEU A 6 -15.70 0.35 10.58
C LEU A 6 -15.18 0.09 12.00
N VAL A 7 -15.91 -0.71 12.77
CA VAL A 7 -15.65 -0.89 14.21
C VAL A 7 -14.76 -2.09 14.52
N ASP A 8 -14.76 -3.10 13.66
CA ASP A 8 -13.98 -4.32 13.80
C ASP A 8 -13.77 -5.03 12.44
N GLU A 9 -13.03 -6.14 12.47
CA GLU A 9 -12.76 -7.00 11.31
C GLU A 9 -14.05 -7.61 10.73
N ALA A 10 -15.00 -8.01 11.58
CA ALA A 10 -16.25 -8.64 11.14
C ALA A 10 -17.11 -7.66 10.34
N ALA A 11 -17.23 -6.41 10.82
CA ALA A 11 -17.90 -5.34 10.11
C ALA A 11 -17.22 -5.02 8.77
N LEU A 12 -15.88 -5.07 8.73
CA LEU A 12 -15.11 -4.91 7.49
C LEU A 12 -15.41 -6.02 6.49
N ALA A 13 -15.36 -7.28 6.92
CA ALA A 13 -15.64 -8.43 6.06
C ALA A 13 -17.07 -8.38 5.52
N ALA A 14 -18.06 -8.10 6.39
CA ALA A 14 -19.46 -7.95 5.99
C ALA A 14 -19.66 -6.80 4.99
N TRP A 15 -19.00 -5.66 5.21
CA TRP A 15 -19.09 -4.49 4.32
C TRP A 15 -18.52 -4.77 2.92
N LEU A 16 -17.44 -5.55 2.84
CA LEU A 16 -16.82 -6.00 1.58
C LEU A 16 -17.67 -7.07 0.88
N ALA A 17 -18.14 -8.07 1.61
CA ALA A 17 -18.98 -9.15 1.07
C ALA A 17 -20.30 -8.61 0.48
N ALA A 18 -20.92 -7.63 1.14
CA ALA A 18 -22.12 -6.93 0.63
C ALA A 18 -21.87 -6.20 -0.72
N ARG A 19 -20.61 -6.02 -1.11
CA ARG A 19 -20.17 -5.39 -2.37
C ARG A 19 -19.61 -6.42 -3.36
N GLY A 20 -19.80 -7.71 -3.09
CA GLY A 20 -19.37 -8.80 -3.99
C GLY A 20 -17.88 -9.10 -3.94
N ILE A 21 -17.17 -8.66 -2.90
CA ILE A 21 -15.78 -9.05 -2.67
C ILE A 21 -15.75 -10.40 -1.96
N ASP A 22 -15.13 -11.40 -2.58
CA ASP A 22 -14.94 -12.73 -2.00
C ASP A 22 -13.76 -12.71 -1.02
N VAL A 23 -14.06 -12.34 0.22
CA VAL A 23 -13.09 -12.28 1.32
C VAL A 23 -12.63 -13.67 1.75
N ASP A 24 -13.39 -14.73 1.48
CA ASP A 24 -13.02 -16.11 1.88
C ASP A 24 -11.94 -16.70 0.96
N ALA A 25 -11.78 -16.15 -0.25
CA ALA A 25 -10.67 -16.47 -1.15
C ALA A 25 -9.32 -15.89 -0.69
N TRP A 26 -9.32 -14.97 0.28
CA TRP A 26 -8.13 -14.34 0.82
C TRP A 26 -7.35 -15.27 1.77
N GLY A 27 -6.12 -14.89 2.14
CA GLY A 27 -5.23 -15.71 2.98
C GLY A 27 -4.59 -16.92 2.27
N ARG A 28 -4.74 -17.03 0.94
CA ARG A 28 -4.16 -18.08 0.10
C ARG A 28 -3.22 -17.48 -0.95
N GLY A 29 -2.29 -18.26 -1.49
CA GLY A 29 -1.45 -17.84 -2.62
C GLY A 29 -0.56 -16.64 -2.29
N GLY A 30 -0.77 -15.47 -2.87
CA GLY A 30 -0.09 -14.21 -2.50
C GLY A 30 -0.99 -13.19 -1.78
N ALA A 31 -2.25 -13.56 -1.51
CA ALA A 31 -3.23 -12.68 -0.88
C ALA A 31 -3.05 -12.63 0.64
N LYS A 32 -3.24 -11.44 1.19
CA LYS A 32 -3.38 -11.17 2.63
C LYS A 32 -4.78 -11.56 3.10
N THR A 33 -5.03 -11.55 4.40
CA THR A 33 -6.32 -11.88 5.03
C THR A 33 -7.20 -10.65 5.30
N ALA A 34 -8.46 -10.85 5.69
CA ALA A 34 -9.32 -9.77 6.20
C ALA A 34 -8.74 -9.12 7.45
N ALA A 35 -8.19 -9.93 8.37
CA ALA A 35 -7.49 -9.48 9.56
C ALA A 35 -6.32 -8.54 9.21
N ASP A 36 -5.52 -8.89 8.20
CA ASP A 36 -4.43 -8.02 7.73
C ASP A 36 -4.97 -6.67 7.24
N LEU A 37 -6.01 -6.68 6.40
CA LEU A 37 -6.62 -5.43 5.92
C LEU A 37 -7.15 -4.58 7.07
N TRP A 38 -7.79 -5.21 8.05
CA TRP A 38 -8.28 -4.53 9.24
C TRP A 38 -7.14 -3.87 10.02
N GLN A 39 -6.02 -4.57 10.23
CA GLN A 39 -4.84 -3.96 10.87
C GLN A 39 -4.26 -2.82 10.05
N GLU A 40 -4.17 -2.95 8.72
CA GLU A 40 -3.69 -1.87 7.85
C GLU A 40 -4.57 -0.62 7.97
N VAL A 41 -5.90 -0.77 7.98
CA VAL A 41 -6.84 0.35 8.18
C VAL A 41 -6.64 0.98 9.57
N ARG A 42 -6.53 0.17 10.63
CA ARG A 42 -6.32 0.66 12.00
C ARG A 42 -5.01 1.40 12.19
N ARG A 43 -3.96 0.99 11.48
CA ARG A 43 -2.64 1.63 11.50
C ARG A 43 -2.56 2.87 10.60
N GLY A 44 -3.63 3.16 9.85
CA GLY A 44 -3.64 4.27 8.90
C GLY A 44 -2.83 4.01 7.63
N GLU A 45 -2.40 2.77 7.40
CA GLU A 45 -1.63 2.38 6.20
C GLU A 45 -2.49 2.41 4.93
N CYS A 46 -3.82 2.34 5.08
CA CYS A 46 -4.77 2.56 4.00
C CYS A 46 -6.11 3.05 4.55
N VAL A 47 -6.95 3.59 3.65
CA VAL A 47 -8.34 3.94 3.96
C VAL A 47 -9.30 3.22 3.03
N LEU A 48 -10.49 2.90 3.54
CA LEU A 48 -11.59 2.36 2.75
C LEU A 48 -12.57 3.47 2.40
N LEU A 49 -12.95 3.53 1.13
CA LEU A 49 -13.79 4.54 0.55
C LEU A 49 -15.01 3.89 -0.07
N GLU A 50 -16.18 4.46 0.20
CA GLU A 50 -17.38 4.17 -0.56
C GLU A 50 -17.40 5.00 -1.85
N THR A 51 -17.73 4.34 -2.95
CA THR A 51 -17.72 4.92 -4.30
C THR A 51 -19.04 4.69 -5.02
N ALA A 52 -19.41 5.58 -5.95
CA ALA A 52 -20.62 5.39 -6.75
C ALA A 52 -20.45 4.36 -7.88
N VAL A 53 -19.21 3.97 -8.18
CA VAL A 53 -18.87 3.00 -9.24
C VAL A 53 -18.76 1.61 -8.63
N ALA A 54 -19.36 0.61 -9.28
CA ALA A 54 -19.25 -0.80 -8.89
C ALA A 54 -17.76 -1.22 -8.70
N PRO A 55 -17.42 -2.00 -7.67
CA PRO A 55 -18.28 -2.65 -6.67
C PRO A 55 -18.77 -1.74 -5.54
N GLY A 56 -18.56 -0.43 -5.62
CA GLY A 56 -18.99 0.52 -4.60
C GLY A 56 -18.01 0.67 -3.44
N CYS A 57 -16.84 0.05 -3.54
CA CYS A 57 -15.73 0.18 -2.60
C CYS A 57 -14.41 0.46 -3.32
N LEU A 58 -13.51 1.14 -2.60
CA LEU A 58 -12.14 1.38 -3.01
C LEU A 58 -11.25 1.37 -1.77
N ARG A 59 -10.12 0.66 -1.85
CA ARG A 59 -9.00 0.82 -0.92
C ARG A 59 -8.06 1.89 -1.46
N ARG A 60 -7.69 2.87 -0.65
CA ARG A 60 -6.70 3.89 -1.03
C ARG A 60 -5.47 3.79 -0.15
N VAL A 61 -4.31 3.79 -0.78
CA VAL A 61 -2.99 3.78 -0.15
C VAL A 61 -2.24 5.02 -0.62
N GLN A 62 -1.67 5.78 0.31
CA GLN A 62 -0.69 6.82 -0.01
C GLN A 62 0.70 6.24 0.18
N LEU A 63 1.58 6.43 -0.80
CA LEU A 63 2.95 5.95 -0.71
C LEU A 63 3.91 6.94 -1.37
N VAL A 64 5.17 6.84 -0.96
CA VAL A 64 6.29 7.48 -1.64
C VAL A 64 7.13 6.42 -2.32
N GLU A 65 7.43 6.63 -3.60
CA GLU A 65 8.36 5.79 -4.36
C GLU A 65 9.69 6.53 -4.48
N VAL A 66 10.79 5.88 -4.07
CA VAL A 66 12.13 6.47 -4.07
C VAL A 66 12.95 5.91 -5.22
N ILE A 67 13.30 6.76 -6.18
CA ILE A 67 14.12 6.36 -7.32
C ILE A 67 15.60 6.57 -7.04
N ILE A 68 16.31 5.51 -6.65
CA ILE A 68 17.77 5.54 -6.48
C ILE A 68 18.44 5.18 -7.81
N ARG A 69 19.31 6.07 -8.31
CA ARG A 69 20.01 5.91 -9.60
C ARG A 69 21.52 5.85 -9.46
N ARG A 70 22.15 5.04 -10.31
CA ARG A 70 23.60 5.04 -10.57
C ARG A 70 23.85 4.98 -12.08
N GLY A 71 24.12 6.13 -12.70
CA GLY A 71 24.13 6.25 -14.16
C GLY A 71 22.75 5.93 -14.73
N GLU A 72 22.69 5.01 -15.69
CA GLU A 72 21.44 4.53 -16.30
C GLU A 72 20.71 3.45 -15.48
N ARG A 73 21.32 2.98 -14.38
CA ARG A 73 20.75 1.91 -13.55
C ARG A 73 19.85 2.48 -12.46
N VAL A 74 18.75 1.80 -12.19
CA VAL A 74 17.79 2.10 -11.11
C VAL A 74 17.75 0.91 -10.15
N LEU A 75 17.73 1.18 -8.84
CA LEU A 75 17.52 0.14 -7.83
C LEU A 75 16.05 -0.28 -7.81
N LEU A 76 15.79 -1.58 -7.80
CA LEU A 76 14.45 -2.17 -7.69
C LEU A 76 14.40 -3.19 -6.55
N GLU A 77 13.28 -3.22 -5.84
CA GLU A 77 12.87 -4.35 -5.02
C GLU A 77 12.58 -5.55 -5.91
N LEU A 78 13.31 -6.65 -5.73
CA LEU A 78 13.07 -7.89 -6.50
C LEU A 78 11.80 -8.59 -6.02
N ALA A 79 11.68 -8.79 -4.71
CA ALA A 79 10.55 -9.48 -4.10
C ALA A 79 10.34 -9.01 -2.66
N GLN A 80 9.12 -9.20 -2.17
CA GLN A 80 8.73 -9.02 -0.78
C GLN A 80 8.47 -10.38 -0.14
N GLU A 81 8.97 -10.58 1.07
CA GLU A 81 8.57 -11.68 1.95
C GLU A 81 7.39 -11.23 2.83
N LEU A 82 6.31 -12.00 2.82
CA LEU A 82 5.12 -11.77 3.64
C LEU A 82 5.36 -12.32 5.05
N ALA A 83 4.51 -11.93 6.01
CA ALA A 83 4.65 -12.33 7.42
C ALA A 83 4.60 -13.86 7.64
N ASP A 84 4.04 -14.60 6.69
CA ASP A 84 3.97 -16.07 6.70
C ASP A 84 5.06 -16.74 5.85
N GLY A 85 6.08 -15.99 5.44
CA GLY A 85 7.24 -16.48 4.68
C GLY A 85 7.00 -16.63 3.16
N ARG A 86 5.77 -16.41 2.68
CA ARG A 86 5.50 -16.42 1.23
C ARG A 86 6.21 -15.27 0.55
N ARG A 87 6.73 -15.48 -0.66
CA ARG A 87 7.40 -14.44 -1.46
C ARG A 87 6.55 -13.98 -2.64
N ARG A 88 6.56 -12.67 -2.90
CA ARG A 88 5.90 -12.05 -4.04
C ARG A 88 6.87 -11.16 -4.79
N GLU A 89 6.95 -11.34 -6.11
CA GLU A 89 7.73 -10.47 -6.98
C GLU A 89 7.19 -9.02 -6.95
N ARG A 90 8.10 -8.06 -6.95
CA ARG A 90 7.84 -6.62 -6.85
C ARG A 90 8.24 -5.93 -8.15
N LEU A 91 9.52 -5.99 -8.49
CA LEU A 91 10.16 -5.32 -9.63
C LEU A 91 9.79 -3.83 -9.74
N ILE A 92 9.71 -3.17 -8.59
CA ILE A 92 9.41 -1.74 -8.46
C ILE A 92 10.51 -1.05 -7.64
N PRO A 93 10.69 0.27 -7.75
CA PRO A 93 11.59 1.00 -6.86
C PRO A 93 11.15 0.88 -5.40
N PRO A 94 12.07 1.08 -4.43
CA PRO A 94 11.75 1.17 -3.01
C PRO A 94 10.53 2.05 -2.76
N SER A 95 9.53 1.52 -2.08
CA SER A 95 8.24 2.19 -1.90
C SER A 95 7.74 2.10 -0.47
N GLU A 96 7.53 3.24 0.17
CA GLU A 96 7.11 3.31 1.57
C GLU A 96 5.69 3.84 1.70
N LYS A 97 4.84 3.18 2.50
CA LYS A 97 3.49 3.69 2.76
C LYS A 97 3.59 4.91 3.67
N MET A 98 2.82 5.94 3.35
CA MET A 98 2.78 7.15 4.17
C MET A 98 1.86 6.96 5.37
N GLN A 99 2.26 7.49 6.51
CA GLN A 99 1.39 7.64 7.68
C GLN A 99 0.43 8.83 7.48
N PRO A 100 -0.71 8.87 8.19
CA PRO A 100 -1.67 9.97 8.06
C PRO A 100 -1.02 11.34 8.36
N GLY A 101 -0.98 12.21 7.34
CA GLY A 101 -0.39 13.55 7.45
C GLY A 101 1.14 13.60 7.43
N GLU A 102 1.81 12.48 7.14
CA GLU A 102 3.26 12.42 6.97
C GLU A 102 3.71 13.22 5.75
N ASP A 103 4.85 13.92 5.86
CA ASP A 103 5.48 14.56 4.72
C ASP A 103 6.16 13.52 3.81
N THR A 104 6.15 13.74 2.49
CA THR A 104 6.69 12.77 1.53
C THR A 104 8.19 12.54 1.70
N ALA A 105 8.98 13.58 2.04
CA ALA A 105 10.41 13.44 2.28
C ALA A 105 10.68 12.67 3.58
N VAL A 106 9.86 12.88 4.61
CA VAL A 106 9.95 12.13 5.87
C VAL A 106 9.66 10.64 5.64
N ALA A 107 8.57 10.32 4.93
CA ALA A 107 8.23 8.95 4.58
C ALA A 107 9.34 8.28 3.74
N ALA A 108 9.93 9.02 2.79
CA ALA A 108 11.00 8.50 1.95
C ALA A 108 12.26 8.17 2.77
N MET A 109 12.67 9.08 3.65
CA MET A 109 13.81 8.85 4.54
C MET A 109 13.58 7.69 5.49
N ARG A 110 12.36 7.55 6.03
CA ARG A 110 11.99 6.42 6.88
C ARG A 110 12.10 5.08 6.12
N GLY A 111 11.52 5.00 4.92
CA GLY A 111 11.63 3.79 4.09
C GLY A 111 13.06 3.43 3.73
N LEU A 112 13.88 4.42 3.33
CA LEU A 112 15.31 4.20 3.04
C LEU A 112 16.09 3.68 4.26
N TRP A 113 15.76 4.15 5.46
CA TRP A 113 16.37 3.67 6.69
C TRP A 113 15.92 2.25 7.05
N GLU A 114 14.61 1.99 6.97
CA GLU A 114 14.01 0.69 7.33
C GLU A 114 14.47 -0.43 6.41
N GLU A 115 14.54 -0.17 5.09
CA GLU A 115 14.85 -1.20 4.10
C GLU A 115 16.33 -1.31 3.76
N LEU A 116 17.04 -0.18 3.67
CA LEU A 116 18.42 -0.12 3.17
C LEU A 116 19.43 0.32 4.23
N HIS A 117 18.96 0.67 5.44
CA HIS A 117 19.79 1.16 6.54
C HIS A 117 20.65 2.38 6.17
N LEU A 118 20.15 3.23 5.26
CA LEU A 118 20.82 4.46 4.85
C LEU A 118 20.56 5.57 5.87
N ALA A 119 21.62 6.07 6.49
CA ALA A 119 21.51 7.18 7.42
C ALA A 119 21.18 8.48 6.67
N ALA A 120 20.50 9.42 7.35
CA ALA A 120 20.14 10.70 6.74
C ALA A 120 21.34 11.51 6.21
N ALA A 121 22.51 11.37 6.84
CA ALA A 121 23.74 12.02 6.38
C ALA A 121 24.26 11.49 5.03
N ASP A 122 23.88 10.26 4.66
CA ASP A 122 24.29 9.59 3.43
C ASP A 122 23.31 9.81 2.27
N VAL A 123 22.19 10.51 2.52
CA VAL A 123 21.11 10.69 1.55
C VAL A 123 20.93 12.17 1.22
N THR A 124 20.93 12.47 -0.08
CA THR A 124 20.47 13.75 -0.60
C THR A 124 19.22 13.50 -1.45
N LEU A 125 18.06 13.97 -0.98
CA LEU A 125 16.82 13.89 -1.75
C LEU A 125 16.83 14.96 -2.84
N LEU A 126 16.83 14.51 -4.09
CA LEU A 126 16.76 15.37 -5.27
C LEU A 126 15.30 15.50 -5.68
N ASP A 127 14.74 16.69 -5.50
CA ASP A 127 13.38 17.08 -5.89
C ASP A 127 12.24 16.23 -5.25
N ALA A 128 11.74 16.69 -4.11
CA ALA A 128 10.56 16.12 -3.45
C ALA A 128 9.23 16.57 -4.12
N GLY A 129 9.27 17.39 -5.18
CA GLY A 129 8.11 18.06 -5.78
C GLY A 129 7.47 17.32 -6.95
N ALA A 130 7.81 16.05 -7.19
CA ALA A 130 7.16 15.27 -8.24
C ALA A 130 5.64 15.25 -8.04
N ALA A 131 4.89 15.58 -9.10
CA ALA A 131 3.42 15.56 -9.03
C ALA A 131 2.93 14.15 -8.63
N PRO A 132 1.97 14.06 -7.70
CA PRO A 132 1.47 12.78 -7.22
C PRO A 132 0.89 11.96 -8.38
N ARG A 133 1.21 10.66 -8.40
CA ARG A 133 0.79 9.74 -9.46
C ARG A 133 -0.33 8.85 -8.94
N ARG A 134 -1.50 8.95 -9.58
CA ARG A 134 -2.64 8.10 -9.24
C ARG A 134 -2.62 6.85 -10.10
N ARG A 135 -2.61 5.68 -9.47
CA ARG A 135 -2.73 4.40 -10.16
C ARG A 135 -3.84 3.56 -9.54
N ARG A 136 -4.82 3.18 -10.34
CA ARG A 136 -5.90 2.29 -9.93
C ARG A 136 -5.70 0.90 -10.55
N LEU A 137 -5.66 -0.13 -9.72
CA LEU A 137 -5.53 -1.52 -10.14
C LEU A 137 -6.17 -2.46 -9.11
N ASP A 138 -6.37 -3.71 -9.52
CA ASP A 138 -6.65 -4.78 -8.57
C ASP A 138 -5.37 -5.13 -7.80
N SER A 139 -5.45 -5.17 -6.47
CA SER A 139 -4.27 -5.42 -5.65
C SER A 139 -4.07 -6.92 -5.47
N PRO A 140 -2.87 -7.46 -5.74
CA PRO A 140 -2.60 -8.87 -5.46
C PRO A 140 -2.74 -9.24 -3.97
N SER A 141 -2.61 -8.25 -3.07
CA SER A 141 -2.81 -8.46 -1.63
C SER A 141 -4.27 -8.70 -1.27
N TYR A 142 -5.21 -8.08 -2.00
CA TYR A 142 -6.65 -8.14 -1.73
C TYR A 142 -7.41 -8.29 -3.05
N PRO A 143 -7.34 -9.47 -3.69
CA PRO A 143 -7.96 -9.69 -5.01
C PRO A 143 -9.45 -9.33 -5.01
N GLY A 144 -9.88 -8.65 -6.07
CA GLY A 144 -11.24 -8.16 -6.25
C GLY A 144 -11.52 -6.80 -5.60
N LEU A 145 -10.72 -6.35 -4.63
CA LEU A 145 -10.87 -5.04 -3.99
C LEU A 145 -10.11 -3.97 -4.79
N PRO A 146 -10.81 -3.08 -5.53
CA PRO A 146 -10.14 -2.07 -6.33
C PRO A 146 -9.28 -1.19 -5.42
N THR A 147 -8.02 -1.03 -5.79
CA THR A 147 -7.05 -0.27 -5.01
C THR A 147 -6.55 0.93 -5.81
N GLU A 148 -6.52 2.09 -5.16
CA GLU A 148 -5.91 3.31 -5.67
C GLU A 148 -4.65 3.60 -4.87
N TYR A 149 -3.53 3.69 -5.57
CA TYR A 149 -2.25 4.17 -5.05
C TYR A 149 -2.10 5.63 -5.45
N LEU A 150 -1.77 6.47 -4.48
CA LEU A 150 -1.52 7.91 -4.63
C LEU A 150 -0.07 8.23 -4.26
#